data_AF-A0A7C4ITF8-F1
#
_entry.id   AF-A0A7C4ITF8-F1
#
_cell.length_a   1.000
_cell.length_b   1.000
_cell.length_c   1.000
_cell.angle_alpha   90.00
_cell.angle_beta   90.00
_cell.angle_gamma   90.00
#
_symmetry.space_group_name_H-M   'P 1'
#
loop_
_entity.id
_entity.type
_entity.pdbx_description
1 polymer ?
#
loop_
_entity_poly.entity_id
_entity_poly.type
_entity_poly.pdbx_seq_one_letter_code
_entity_poly.pdbx_strand_id
1 'polypeptide(L)'
;MPIRRLLVVFNEPVDPASLTPTGVRIAGNNAAGGPLDLSGIGITVSWRDGNTTAVIDFASPLPDFARYLVRLEGIRDTAGNPLSGDNDRIFTALRGDVSGDGRVNVTELSRINGKTGDPISANDLLQVRADVSMDGRVNVTDLSRAWAFNGRDARSIADPVLIASLMAEESFAVLPGDESVSPIGDSSVERQVLIGLYSAVGEGTDSFNAAFVADSAERIVGVKRRIFRV
;
A
#
# COMPACT_ATOMS: atom_id res chain seq x y z
N MET A 1 4.71 13.79 -4.02
CA MET A 1 5.30 13.74 -2.66
C MET A 1 5.94 12.38 -2.41
N PRO A 2 7.10 12.27 -1.74
CA PRO A 2 7.53 10.99 -1.22
C PRO A 2 6.54 10.55 -0.12
N ILE A 3 6.15 9.29 -0.15
CA ILE A 3 5.18 8.76 0.82
C ILE A 3 5.95 8.47 2.11
N ARG A 4 5.69 9.26 3.15
CA ARG A 4 6.28 9.11 4.49
C ARG A 4 5.26 8.74 5.56
N ARG A 5 3.98 8.89 5.25
CA ARG A 5 2.88 8.69 6.18
C ARG A 5 1.69 8.09 5.47
N LEU A 6 1.01 7.17 6.16
CA LEU A 6 -0.32 6.69 5.81
C LEU A 6 -1.29 7.05 6.93
N LEU A 7 -2.44 7.61 6.55
CA LEU A 7 -3.56 7.82 7.46
C LEU A 7 -4.60 6.74 7.20
N VAL A 8 -4.84 5.94 8.24
CA VAL A 8 -5.86 4.89 8.27
C VAL A 8 -6.97 5.40 9.15
N VAL A 9 -8.22 5.29 8.69
CA VAL A 9 -9.37 5.55 9.56
C VAL A 9 -10.18 4.29 9.72
N PHE A 10 -10.83 4.22 10.86
CA PHE A 10 -11.70 3.17 11.30
C PHE A 10 -13.07 3.80 11.59
N ASN A 11 -14.14 3.05 11.37
CA ASN A 11 -15.49 3.47 11.71
C ASN A 11 -15.70 3.68 13.21
N GLU A 12 -14.82 3.15 14.05
CA GLU A 12 -14.91 3.22 15.50
C GLU A 12 -13.53 3.08 16.18
N PRO A 13 -13.44 3.37 17.49
CA PRO A 13 -12.18 3.34 18.21
C PRO A 13 -11.53 1.95 18.24
N VAL A 14 -10.25 1.90 17.87
CA VAL A 14 -9.40 0.72 17.96
C VAL A 14 -8.69 0.68 19.32
N ASP A 15 -8.43 -0.50 19.87
CA ASP A 15 -7.50 -0.65 21.00
C ASP A 15 -6.08 -0.32 20.50
N PRO A 16 -5.43 0.76 20.98
CA PRO A 16 -4.12 1.17 20.49
C PRO A 16 -3.03 0.12 20.64
N ALA A 17 -3.18 -0.82 21.58
CA ALA A 17 -2.22 -1.89 21.79
C ALA A 17 -2.30 -2.99 20.72
N SER A 18 -3.42 -3.08 19.98
CA SER A 18 -3.65 -4.11 18.97
C SER A 18 -2.87 -3.86 17.67
N LEU A 19 -2.67 -2.60 17.27
CA LEU A 19 -1.85 -2.24 16.12
C LEU A 19 -0.43 -1.85 16.56
N THR A 20 0.48 -2.80 16.41
CA THR A 20 1.92 -2.55 16.60
C THR A 20 2.61 -2.33 15.26
N PRO A 21 3.82 -1.76 15.21
CA PRO A 21 4.59 -1.62 13.97
C PRO A 21 4.78 -2.94 13.20
N THR A 22 4.87 -4.08 13.88
CA THR A 22 4.99 -5.40 13.24
C THR A 22 3.68 -5.89 12.63
N GLY A 23 2.54 -5.35 13.10
CA GLY A 23 1.23 -5.56 12.48
C GLY A 23 1.05 -4.78 11.18
N VAL A 24 1.92 -3.82 10.85
CA VAL A 24 1.95 -3.13 9.55
C VAL A 24 2.87 -3.88 8.61
N ARG A 25 2.29 -4.63 7.68
CA ARG A 25 3.03 -5.37 6.65
C ARG A 25 3.03 -4.58 5.35
N ILE A 26 4.20 -4.49 4.72
CA ILE A 26 4.37 -3.78 3.45
C ILE A 26 5.20 -4.59 2.47
N ALA A 27 4.77 -4.62 1.22
CA ALA A 27 5.54 -5.08 0.07
C ALA A 27 5.52 -4.01 -1.01
N GLY A 28 6.57 -3.96 -1.82
CA GLY A 28 6.66 -3.01 -2.94
C GLY A 28 7.27 -3.66 -4.17
N ASN A 29 6.84 -3.22 -5.35
CA ASN A 29 7.43 -3.56 -6.64
C ASN A 29 7.91 -2.27 -7.32
N ASN A 30 9.09 -2.31 -7.91
CA ASN A 30 9.64 -1.21 -8.70
C ASN A 30 9.18 -1.28 -10.16
N ALA A 31 9.47 -0.22 -10.93
CA ALA A 31 9.14 -0.17 -12.35
C ALA A 31 9.89 -1.19 -13.24
N ALA A 32 10.96 -1.79 -12.75
CA ALA A 32 11.65 -2.89 -13.42
C ALA A 32 10.99 -4.26 -13.19
N GLY A 33 9.90 -4.32 -12.43
CA GLY A 33 9.13 -5.54 -12.15
C GLY A 33 9.66 -6.39 -10.99
N GLY A 34 10.67 -5.90 -10.26
CA GLY A 34 11.24 -6.60 -9.11
C GLY A 34 10.71 -6.09 -7.76
N PRO A 35 10.76 -6.93 -6.71
CA PRO A 35 10.43 -6.50 -5.35
C PRO A 35 11.41 -5.43 -4.86
N LEU A 36 10.91 -4.51 -4.04
CA LEU A 36 11.71 -3.52 -3.31
C LEU A 36 12.14 -4.10 -1.97
N ASP A 37 13.41 -3.87 -1.62
CA ASP A 37 13.87 -4.05 -0.24
C ASP A 37 13.39 -2.87 0.61
N LEU A 38 12.51 -3.16 1.57
CA LEU A 38 11.93 -2.19 2.50
C LEU A 38 12.41 -2.44 3.94
N SER A 39 13.31 -3.41 4.18
CA SER A 39 13.73 -3.84 5.52
C SER A 39 14.43 -2.73 6.32
N GLY A 40 15.07 -1.78 5.64
CA GLY A 40 15.72 -0.61 6.25
C GLY A 40 14.77 0.54 6.61
N ILE A 41 13.46 0.41 6.32
CA ILE A 41 12.48 1.46 6.58
C ILE A 41 11.77 1.16 7.91
N GLY A 42 12.11 1.91 8.96
CA GLY A 42 11.41 1.83 10.24
C GLY A 42 9.95 2.28 10.13
N ILE A 43 9.06 1.61 10.85
CA ILE A 43 7.63 1.94 10.93
C ILE A 43 7.29 2.32 12.37
N THR A 44 6.52 3.39 12.54
CA THR A 44 5.89 3.76 13.82
C THR A 44 4.40 3.95 13.63
N VAL A 45 3.62 3.60 14.66
CA VAL A 45 2.17 3.79 14.67
C VAL A 45 1.82 4.74 15.83
N SER A 46 1.00 5.74 15.53
CA SER A 46 0.35 6.60 16.53
C SER A 46 -1.12 6.78 16.20
N TRP A 47 -1.89 7.41 17.10
CA TRP A 47 -3.34 7.51 16.98
C TRP A 47 -3.83 8.95 17.12
N ARG A 48 -4.90 9.29 16.40
CA ARG A 48 -5.64 10.56 16.46
C ARG A 48 -7.14 10.29 16.54
N ASP A 49 -7.92 11.35 16.76
CA ASP A 49 -9.38 11.35 16.66
C ASP A 49 -10.05 10.27 17.52
N GLY A 50 -9.60 10.12 18.77
CA GLY A 50 -10.14 9.12 19.69
C GLY A 50 -9.89 7.68 19.24
N ASN A 51 -8.71 7.42 18.66
CA ASN A 51 -8.28 6.12 18.13
C ASN A 51 -9.12 5.63 16.93
N THR A 52 -9.76 6.54 16.22
CA THR A 52 -10.40 6.25 14.94
C THR A 52 -9.47 6.50 13.76
N THR A 53 -8.35 7.21 13.96
CA THR A 53 -7.34 7.47 12.93
C THR A 53 -5.98 6.91 13.36
N ALA A 54 -5.46 5.87 12.71
CA ALA A 54 -4.06 5.45 12.86
C ALA A 54 -3.17 6.24 11.90
N VAL A 55 -2.05 6.74 12.44
CA VAL A 55 -1.00 7.43 11.72
C VAL A 55 0.20 6.50 11.65
N ILE A 56 0.47 5.97 10.46
CA ILE A 56 1.61 5.11 10.19
C ILE A 56 2.70 5.97 9.57
N ASP A 57 3.79 6.21 10.30
CA ASP A 57 4.95 6.96 9.80
C ASP A 57 6.08 6.02 9.41
N PHE A 58 6.71 6.32 8.28
CA PHE A 58 7.92 5.66 7.79
C PHE A 58 9.14 6.53 8.11
N ALA A 59 10.14 5.95 8.78
CA ALA A 59 11.38 6.66 9.16
C ALA A 59 12.13 7.22 7.94
N SER A 60 12.02 6.52 6.81
CA SER A 60 12.50 6.95 5.50
C SER A 60 11.34 6.97 4.51
N PRO A 61 11.34 7.88 3.52
CA PRO A 61 10.30 7.90 2.50
C PRO A 61 10.31 6.59 1.69
N LEU A 62 9.13 6.08 1.39
CA LEU A 62 9.00 4.98 0.43
C LEU A 62 9.58 5.40 -0.94
N PRO A 63 10.33 4.51 -1.62
CA PRO A 63 10.83 4.76 -2.96
C PRO A 63 9.73 5.23 -3.93
N ASP A 64 10.08 6.20 -4.77
CA ASP A 64 9.19 6.70 -5.82
C ASP A 64 9.20 5.79 -7.06
N PHE A 65 8.20 5.95 -7.93
CA PHE A 65 7.99 5.13 -9.13
C PHE A 65 7.91 3.63 -8.82
N ALA A 66 7.05 3.34 -7.84
CA ALA A 66 6.84 2.01 -7.29
C ALA A 66 5.39 1.82 -6.87
N ARG A 67 4.98 0.56 -6.79
CA ARG A 67 3.66 0.13 -6.34
C ARG A 67 3.79 -0.62 -5.04
N TYR A 68 2.87 -0.39 -4.12
CA TYR A 68 2.92 -0.91 -2.76
C TYR A 68 1.63 -1.62 -2.38
N LEU A 69 1.76 -2.70 -1.62
CA LEU A 69 0.70 -3.34 -0.85
C LEU A 69 0.99 -3.08 0.62
N VAL A 70 0.06 -2.46 1.34
CA VAL A 70 0.07 -2.39 2.80
C VAL A 70 -1.03 -3.28 3.35
N ARG A 71 -0.75 -4.05 4.39
CA ARG A 71 -1.72 -4.87 5.13
C ARG A 71 -1.58 -4.63 6.63
N LEU A 72 -2.71 -4.56 7.31
CA LEU A 72 -2.79 -4.45 8.76
C LEU A 72 -3.18 -5.81 9.36
N GLU A 73 -2.45 -6.25 10.37
CA GLU A 73 -2.65 -7.52 11.06
C GLU A 73 -2.83 -7.29 12.56
N GLY A 74 -3.62 -8.14 13.22
CA GLY A 74 -3.78 -8.12 14.67
C GLY A 74 -4.69 -7.03 15.25
N ILE A 75 -5.32 -6.22 14.40
CA ILE A 75 -6.22 -5.12 14.81
C ILE A 75 -7.42 -5.64 15.60
N ARG A 76 -7.72 -4.99 16.73
CA ARG A 76 -8.91 -5.21 17.57
C ARG A 76 -9.49 -3.90 18.06
N ASP A 77 -10.79 -3.87 18.25
CA ASP A 77 -11.46 -2.75 18.91
C ASP A 77 -11.25 -2.74 20.44
N THR A 78 -11.83 -1.76 21.11
CA THR A 78 -11.79 -1.67 22.58
C THR A 78 -12.56 -2.79 23.30
N ALA A 79 -13.43 -3.53 22.62
CA ALA A 79 -14.14 -4.69 23.17
C ALA A 79 -13.45 -6.04 22.85
N GLY A 80 -12.33 -6.04 22.13
CA GLY A 80 -11.56 -7.21 21.73
C GLY A 80 -12.01 -7.88 20.41
N ASN A 81 -13.02 -7.34 19.73
CA ASN A 81 -13.48 -7.78 18.41
C ASN A 81 -12.39 -7.53 17.36
N PRO A 82 -12.05 -8.54 16.54
CA PRO A 82 -11.06 -8.37 15.48
C PRO A 82 -11.61 -7.50 14.35
N LEU A 83 -10.70 -6.83 13.61
CA LEU A 83 -11.06 -6.17 12.36
C LEU A 83 -11.71 -7.14 11.38
N SER A 84 -12.86 -6.78 10.85
CA SER A 84 -13.57 -7.49 9.79
C SER A 84 -13.43 -6.77 8.43
N GLY A 85 -13.50 -7.52 7.33
CA GLY A 85 -13.42 -6.96 5.97
C GLY A 85 -11.99 -6.72 5.49
N ASP A 86 -11.83 -5.73 4.60
CA ASP A 86 -10.55 -5.39 3.98
C ASP A 86 -9.54 -4.90 5.03
N ASN A 87 -8.38 -5.55 5.10
CA ASN A 87 -7.26 -5.10 5.92
C ASN A 87 -6.05 -4.66 5.09
N ASP A 88 -6.18 -4.56 3.77
CA ASP A 88 -5.09 -4.18 2.87
C ASP A 88 -5.47 -3.09 1.85
N ARG A 89 -4.44 -2.42 1.36
CA ARG A 89 -4.54 -1.40 0.31
C ARG A 89 -3.35 -1.44 -0.62
N ILE A 90 -3.65 -1.28 -1.90
CA ILE A 90 -2.65 -1.07 -2.94
C ILE A 90 -2.62 0.40 -3.34
N PHE A 91 -1.43 0.97 -3.42
CA PHE A 91 -1.22 2.35 -3.87
C PHE A 91 0.06 2.48 -4.68
N THR A 92 0.18 3.58 -5.42
CA THR A 92 1.33 3.86 -6.28
C THR A 92 2.00 5.14 -5.83
N ALA A 93 3.31 5.07 -5.57
CA ALA A 93 4.16 6.25 -5.46
C ALA A 93 4.57 6.68 -6.87
N LEU A 94 4.01 7.79 -7.35
CA LEU A 94 4.39 8.37 -8.63
C LEU A 94 4.43 9.89 -8.54
N ARG A 95 5.61 10.44 -8.28
CA ARG A 95 5.83 11.87 -8.25
C ARG A 95 5.64 12.46 -9.65
N GLY A 96 4.88 13.55 -9.73
CA GLY A 96 4.53 14.22 -10.99
C GLY A 96 3.18 13.79 -11.58
N ASP A 97 2.55 12.74 -11.05
CA ASP A 97 1.19 12.34 -11.44
C ASP A 97 0.15 13.12 -10.62
N VAL A 98 -0.24 14.30 -11.13
CA VAL A 98 -1.22 15.19 -10.50
C VAL A 98 -2.63 14.65 -10.68
N SER A 99 -2.91 14.03 -11.82
CA SER A 99 -4.21 13.43 -12.14
C SER A 99 -4.52 12.19 -11.28
N GLY A 100 -3.50 11.43 -10.89
CA GLY A 100 -3.62 10.13 -10.25
C GLY A 100 -3.98 9.01 -11.23
N ASP A 101 -3.66 9.14 -12.51
CA ASP A 101 -3.94 8.14 -13.54
C ASP A 101 -2.84 7.07 -13.69
N GLY A 102 -1.78 7.18 -12.88
CA GLY A 102 -0.64 6.27 -12.90
C GLY A 102 0.38 6.60 -13.98
N ARG A 103 0.33 7.79 -14.59
CA ARG A 103 1.27 8.23 -15.63
C ARG A 103 1.74 9.65 -15.35
N VAL A 104 2.96 9.94 -15.78
CA VAL A 104 3.46 11.31 -15.86
C VAL A 104 3.70 11.64 -17.32
N ASN A 105 2.93 12.58 -17.84
CA ASN A 105 3.00 13.01 -19.23
C ASN A 105 2.78 14.53 -19.35
N VAL A 106 2.88 15.07 -20.56
CA VAL A 106 2.74 16.51 -20.83
C VAL A 106 1.41 17.10 -20.31
N THR A 107 0.35 16.29 -20.19
CA THR A 107 -0.94 16.74 -19.65
C THR A 107 -0.83 17.16 -18.17
N GLU A 108 0.10 16.57 -17.42
CA GLU A 108 0.35 16.95 -16.03
C GLU A 108 0.87 18.38 -15.92
N LEU A 109 1.67 18.84 -16.89
CA LEU A 109 2.16 20.22 -16.90
C LEU A 109 1.01 21.22 -17.02
N SER A 110 0.05 20.95 -17.90
CA SER A 110 -1.15 21.79 -18.03
C SER A 110 -1.98 21.81 -16.74
N ARG A 111 -2.06 20.68 -16.02
CA ARG A 111 -2.75 20.58 -14.73
C ARG A 111 -2.06 21.40 -13.64
N ILE A 112 -0.73 21.32 -13.56
CA ILE A 112 0.08 22.11 -12.62
C ILE A 112 -0.11 23.61 -12.91
N ASN A 113 0.04 24.01 -14.18
CA ASN A 113 -0.11 25.41 -14.58
C ASN A 113 -1.50 25.96 -14.25
N GLY A 114 -2.56 25.18 -14.47
CA GLY A 114 -3.93 25.52 -14.10
C GLY A 114 -4.23 25.51 -12.59
N LYS A 115 -3.26 25.11 -11.77
CA LYS A 115 -3.36 25.03 -10.30
C LYS A 115 -2.30 25.86 -9.58
N THR A 116 -1.67 26.80 -10.29
CA THR A 116 -0.76 27.80 -9.70
C THR A 116 -1.37 28.44 -8.46
N GLY A 117 -0.59 28.55 -7.39
CA GLY A 117 -1.04 29.08 -6.10
C GLY A 117 0.13 29.28 -5.14
N ASP A 118 0.16 30.42 -4.46
CA ASP A 118 1.16 30.77 -3.46
C ASP A 118 0.49 31.60 -2.36
N PRO A 119 0.19 31.03 -1.18
CA PRO A 119 0.39 29.64 -0.80
C PRO A 119 -0.61 28.67 -1.46
N ILE A 120 -0.32 27.37 -1.42
CA ILE A 120 -1.33 26.36 -1.76
C ILE A 120 -2.47 26.33 -0.74
N SER A 121 -3.67 25.95 -1.20
CA SER A 121 -4.78 25.57 -0.35
C SER A 121 -4.70 24.08 -0.03
N ALA A 122 -4.54 23.72 1.24
CA ALA A 122 -4.58 22.33 1.69
C ALA A 122 -5.94 21.63 1.41
N ASN A 123 -7.00 22.41 1.20
CA ASN A 123 -8.34 21.92 0.84
C ASN A 123 -8.49 21.67 -0.67
N ASP A 124 -7.63 22.23 -1.52
CA ASP A 124 -7.59 21.91 -2.95
C ASP A 124 -6.59 20.78 -3.21
N LEU A 125 -7.13 19.55 -3.30
CA LEU A 125 -6.34 18.35 -3.55
C LEU A 125 -5.51 18.41 -4.83
N LEU A 126 -5.95 19.16 -5.84
CA LEU A 126 -5.18 19.32 -7.07
C LEU A 126 -4.02 20.29 -6.89
N GLN A 127 -4.15 21.32 -6.06
CA GLN A 127 -2.99 22.17 -5.69
C GLN A 127 -1.98 21.39 -4.86
N VAL A 128 -2.46 20.62 -3.87
CA VAL A 128 -1.61 19.74 -3.05
C VAL A 128 -0.83 18.74 -3.91
N ARG A 129 -1.46 18.18 -4.94
CA ARG A 129 -0.78 17.28 -5.88
C ARG A 129 0.13 17.99 -6.89
N ALA A 130 -0.23 19.22 -7.27
CA ALA A 130 0.53 20.03 -8.20
C ALA A 130 1.79 20.64 -7.57
N ASP A 131 1.87 20.74 -6.24
CA ASP A 131 3.11 21.05 -5.51
C ASP A 131 4.04 19.81 -5.51
N VAL A 132 4.67 19.58 -6.66
CA VAL A 132 5.63 18.49 -6.89
C VAL A 132 6.92 18.75 -6.11
N SER A 133 7.21 20.02 -5.83
CA SER A 133 8.43 20.46 -5.16
C SER A 133 8.39 20.34 -3.64
N MET A 134 7.18 20.36 -3.06
CA MET A 134 6.87 20.41 -1.63
C MET A 134 7.42 21.65 -0.94
N ASP A 135 7.35 22.79 -1.62
CA ASP A 135 7.72 24.09 -1.04
C ASP A 135 6.49 24.87 -0.53
N GLY A 136 5.30 24.30 -0.62
CA GLY A 136 4.04 24.93 -0.21
C GLY A 136 3.47 25.89 -1.25
N ARG A 137 4.01 25.86 -2.48
CA ARG A 137 3.60 26.69 -3.62
C ARG A 137 3.41 25.80 -4.84
N VAL A 138 2.56 26.22 -5.77
CA VAL A 138 2.48 25.65 -7.10
C VAL A 138 2.97 26.72 -8.06
N ASN A 139 4.18 26.54 -8.60
CA ASN A 139 4.86 27.50 -9.47
C ASN A 139 5.71 26.79 -10.56
N VAL A 140 6.56 27.55 -11.25
CA VAL A 140 7.40 27.03 -12.34
C VAL A 140 8.39 25.94 -11.89
N THR A 141 8.76 25.92 -10.62
CA THR A 141 9.58 24.86 -10.02
C THR A 141 8.87 23.52 -10.12
N ASP A 142 7.56 23.47 -9.88
CA ASP A 142 6.77 22.25 -9.97
C ASP A 142 6.65 21.75 -11.40
N LEU A 143 6.48 22.66 -12.36
CA LEU A 143 6.50 22.33 -13.79
C LEU A 143 7.84 21.68 -14.17
N SER A 144 8.95 22.27 -13.74
CA SER A 144 10.29 21.73 -14.03
C SER A 144 10.53 20.36 -13.37
N ARG A 145 10.01 20.16 -12.15
CA ARG A 145 10.12 18.87 -11.45
C ARG A 145 9.23 17.80 -12.06
N ALA A 146 8.01 18.14 -12.47
CA ALA A 146 7.13 17.20 -13.16
C ALA A 146 7.72 16.76 -14.50
N TRP A 147 8.36 17.69 -15.23
CA TRP A 147 9.06 17.38 -16.47
C TRP A 147 10.16 16.33 -16.29
N ALA A 148 10.90 16.37 -15.18
CA ALA A 148 11.93 15.38 -14.87
C ALA A 148 11.39 13.94 -14.72
N PHE A 149 10.08 13.78 -14.56
CA PHE A 149 9.39 12.49 -14.46
C PHE A 149 8.57 12.12 -15.70
N ASN A 150 8.57 12.97 -16.74
CA ASN A 150 7.81 12.76 -17.96
C ASN A 150 8.16 11.41 -18.63
N GLY A 151 7.14 10.68 -19.05
CA GLY A 151 7.26 9.36 -19.68
C GLY A 151 7.16 8.19 -18.71
N ARG A 152 7.12 8.42 -17.39
CA ARG A 152 6.88 7.33 -16.43
C ARG A 152 5.45 6.82 -16.54
N ASP A 153 5.29 5.50 -16.64
CA ASP A 153 4.01 4.80 -16.62
C ASP A 153 4.07 3.72 -15.54
N ALA A 154 3.35 3.92 -14.44
CA ALA A 154 3.34 3.00 -13.31
C ALA A 154 2.23 1.94 -13.42
N ARG A 155 1.38 2.00 -14.46
CA ARG A 155 0.26 1.04 -14.62
C ARG A 155 0.72 -0.36 -14.99
N SER A 156 1.94 -0.48 -15.53
CA SER A 156 2.57 -1.77 -15.82
C SER A 156 3.27 -2.39 -14.60
N ILE A 157 3.38 -1.66 -13.49
CA ILE A 157 3.98 -2.20 -12.26
C ILE A 157 2.97 -3.16 -11.64
N ALA A 158 3.35 -4.43 -11.52
CA ALA A 158 2.50 -5.46 -10.95
C ALA A 158 2.17 -5.19 -9.47
N ASP A 159 1.00 -5.63 -9.04
CA ASP A 159 0.60 -5.61 -7.64
C ASP A 159 1.63 -6.39 -6.79
N PRO A 160 2.19 -5.80 -5.73
CA PRO A 160 3.09 -6.53 -4.84
C PRO A 160 2.34 -7.62 -4.07
N VAL A 161 3.06 -8.67 -3.74
CA VAL A 161 2.57 -9.73 -2.85
C VAL A 161 3.41 -9.69 -1.57
N LEU A 162 2.76 -9.88 -0.41
CA LEU A 162 3.48 -10.10 0.83
C LEU A 162 4.16 -11.47 0.72
N ILE A 163 5.47 -11.47 0.54
CA ILE A 163 6.25 -12.70 0.69
C ILE A 163 6.34 -12.93 2.19
N ALA A 164 5.61 -13.94 2.70
CA ALA A 164 5.87 -14.45 4.03
C ALA A 164 7.37 -14.75 4.09
N SER A 165 8.07 -14.25 5.12
CA SER A 165 9.48 -14.58 5.31
C SER A 165 9.60 -16.10 5.33
N LEU A 166 10.03 -16.70 4.21
CA LEU A 166 10.35 -18.12 4.09
C LEU A 166 11.69 -18.33 4.80
N MET A 167 11.70 -18.10 6.12
CA MET A 167 12.83 -18.29 7.02
C MET A 167 12.35 -19.12 8.22
N ALA A 168 11.70 -20.24 7.92
CA ALA A 168 11.51 -21.37 8.83
C ALA A 168 10.79 -22.47 8.02
N GLU A 169 11.51 -23.29 7.26
CA GLU A 169 11.18 -24.70 6.91
C GLU A 169 12.29 -25.33 6.02
N GLU A 170 13.57 -25.04 6.30
CA GLU A 170 14.67 -25.89 5.82
C GLU A 170 15.33 -26.55 7.05
N SER A 171 14.52 -27.18 7.90
CA SER A 171 15.02 -28.28 8.72
C SER A 171 14.67 -29.57 8.00
N PHE A 172 15.47 -29.92 7.00
CA PHE A 172 15.47 -31.24 6.40
C PHE A 172 15.89 -32.24 7.49
N ALA A 173 14.92 -32.76 8.23
CA ALA A 173 15.14 -33.87 9.14
C ALA A 173 15.45 -35.10 8.29
N VAL A 174 16.75 -35.36 8.06
CA VAL A 174 17.24 -36.65 7.58
C VAL A 174 16.86 -37.68 8.65
N LEU A 175 15.79 -38.43 8.41
CA LEU A 175 15.52 -39.65 9.17
C LEU A 175 16.48 -40.73 8.66
N PRO A 176 17.25 -41.41 9.52
CA PRO A 176 18.17 -42.43 9.06
C PRO A 176 17.40 -43.74 8.78
N GLY A 177 17.56 -44.25 7.55
CA GLY A 177 17.50 -45.67 7.20
C GLY A 177 16.11 -46.31 7.06
N ASP A 178 15.77 -46.72 5.84
CA ASP A 178 15.80 -48.15 5.47
C ASP A 178 15.73 -48.31 3.94
N GLU A 179 16.71 -49.00 3.37
CA GLU A 179 16.70 -49.41 1.97
C GLU A 179 15.83 -50.66 1.82
N SER A 180 14.85 -50.68 0.91
CA SER A 180 14.59 -51.85 0.07
C SER A 180 13.52 -51.63 -1.03
N VAL A 181 13.91 -52.04 -2.25
CA VAL A 181 13.11 -52.50 -3.42
C VAL A 181 12.67 -51.50 -4.52
N SER A 182 13.41 -51.65 -5.63
CA SER A 182 13.33 -51.29 -7.07
C SER A 182 11.96 -51.24 -7.81
N PRO A 183 11.92 -50.69 -9.06
CA PRO A 183 10.89 -49.78 -9.55
C PRO A 183 9.85 -50.41 -10.48
N ILE A 184 8.61 -49.89 -10.48
CA ILE A 184 7.64 -50.12 -11.54
C ILE A 184 6.89 -48.82 -11.86
N GLY A 185 6.97 -48.40 -13.13
CA GLY A 185 5.86 -47.74 -13.82
C GLY A 185 5.88 -46.21 -13.86
N ASP A 186 6.31 -45.69 -15.02
CA ASP A 186 5.85 -44.46 -15.68
C ASP A 186 6.09 -43.11 -14.97
N SER A 187 6.99 -42.30 -15.54
CA SER A 187 7.14 -40.89 -15.14
C SER A 187 7.31 -39.99 -16.37
N SER A 188 6.21 -39.42 -16.81
CA SER A 188 6.18 -38.08 -17.40
C SER A 188 4.98 -37.36 -16.80
N VAL A 189 5.13 -36.98 -15.53
CA VAL A 189 4.16 -36.19 -14.78
C VAL A 189 4.35 -34.73 -15.18
N GLU A 190 3.54 -34.25 -16.13
CA GLU A 190 3.28 -32.82 -16.29
C GLU A 190 2.64 -32.31 -14.99
N ARG A 191 3.35 -31.47 -14.25
CA ARG A 191 2.83 -30.80 -13.05
C ARG A 191 1.86 -29.68 -13.48
N GLN A 192 0.58 -30.01 -13.57
CA GLN A 192 -0.52 -29.05 -13.49
C GLN A 192 -0.75 -28.66 -12.03
N VAL A 193 -0.59 -27.37 -11.70
CA VAL A 193 -1.06 -26.80 -10.43
C VAL A 193 -2.30 -25.98 -10.72
N LEU A 194 -3.45 -26.55 -10.36
CA LEU A 194 -4.79 -25.99 -10.42
C LEU A 194 -5.04 -25.17 -9.14
N ILE A 195 -5.27 -23.86 -9.24
CA ILE A 195 -5.72 -23.04 -8.11
C ILE A 195 -7.21 -22.77 -8.29
N GLY A 196 -8.05 -23.47 -7.52
CA GLY A 196 -9.50 -23.35 -7.54
C GLY A 196 -10.00 -22.13 -6.73
N LEU A 197 -10.91 -21.37 -7.32
CA LEU A 197 -11.73 -20.37 -6.63
C LEU A 197 -12.80 -21.08 -5.78
N TYR A 198 -12.98 -20.63 -4.53
CA TYR A 198 -14.21 -20.89 -3.77
C TYR A 198 -14.82 -19.58 -3.29
N SER A 199 -16.12 -19.45 -3.61
CA SER A 199 -17.05 -18.43 -3.16
C SER A 199 -17.74 -18.91 -1.88
N ALA A 200 -18.00 -18.01 -0.92
CA ALA A 200 -18.92 -18.28 0.17
C ALA A 200 -19.73 -17.01 0.50
N VAL A 201 -21.05 -17.15 0.36
CA VAL A 201 -22.11 -16.23 0.78
C VAL A 201 -22.38 -16.47 2.27
N GLY A 202 -22.59 -15.41 3.04
CA GLY A 202 -23.11 -15.47 4.41
C GLY A 202 -23.60 -14.10 4.87
N GLU A 203 -24.92 -13.95 5.05
CA GLU A 203 -25.58 -12.79 5.64
C GLU A 203 -25.40 -12.75 7.17
N GLY A 204 -25.32 -11.57 7.77
CA GLY A 204 -25.40 -11.41 9.24
C GLY A 204 -24.65 -10.19 9.80
N THR A 205 -25.41 -9.10 9.94
CA THR A 205 -25.25 -7.84 10.70
C THR A 205 -24.09 -7.66 11.72
N ASP A 206 -23.58 -6.42 11.73
CA ASP A 206 -22.65 -5.76 12.68
C ASP A 206 -21.15 -6.02 12.46
N SER A 207 -20.61 -5.48 11.36
CA SER A 207 -19.18 -5.54 11.02
C SER A 207 -18.44 -4.22 11.33
N PHE A 208 -17.35 -4.33 12.10
CA PHE A 208 -16.30 -3.32 12.27
C PHE A 208 -15.75 -2.96 10.87
N ASN A 209 -16.03 -1.74 10.41
CA ASN A 209 -15.67 -1.26 9.08
C ASN A 209 -14.44 -0.33 9.13
N ALA A 210 -13.25 -0.82 8.79
CA ALA A 210 -12.13 0.10 8.58
C ALA A 210 -12.37 0.96 7.32
N ALA A 211 -12.42 2.27 7.47
CA ALA A 211 -12.54 3.24 6.38
C ALA A 211 -11.33 4.17 6.38
N PHE A 212 -10.31 3.93 5.56
CA PHE A 212 -9.20 4.87 5.39
C PHE A 212 -9.70 6.25 4.92
N VAL A 213 -9.74 7.22 5.84
CA VAL A 213 -10.16 8.61 5.67
C VAL A 213 -9.03 9.48 6.19
N ALA A 214 -8.53 10.39 5.36
CA ALA A 214 -7.46 11.27 5.77
C ALA A 214 -8.00 12.33 6.74
N ASP A 215 -7.43 12.36 7.96
CA ASP A 215 -7.36 13.59 8.75
C ASP A 215 -6.65 14.67 7.92
N SER A 216 -7.17 15.88 8.03
CA SER A 216 -7.15 16.92 7.00
C SER A 216 -5.75 17.21 6.43
N ALA A 217 -5.69 17.32 5.08
CA ALA A 217 -4.55 17.69 4.21
C ALA A 217 -3.67 16.57 3.59
N GLU A 218 -3.77 15.30 3.99
CA GLU A 218 -2.89 14.23 3.43
C GLU A 218 -3.65 13.18 2.60
N ARG A 219 -4.05 13.53 1.38
CA ARG A 219 -4.56 12.53 0.41
C ARG A 219 -3.41 11.94 -0.41
N ILE A 220 -2.92 10.80 0.05
CA ILE A 220 -1.96 9.93 -0.66
C ILE A 220 -2.36 9.75 -2.13
N VAL A 221 -1.38 9.89 -3.02
CA VAL A 221 -1.48 9.77 -4.48
C VAL A 221 -1.94 8.35 -4.86
N GLY A 222 -2.84 8.23 -5.83
CA GLY A 222 -3.22 6.94 -6.45
C GLY A 222 -4.27 6.07 -5.77
N VAL A 223 -4.71 6.36 -4.54
CA VAL A 223 -5.83 5.61 -3.92
C VAL A 223 -7.15 6.23 -4.41
N LYS A 224 -7.90 5.49 -5.24
CA LYS A 224 -9.32 5.80 -5.48
C LYS A 224 -9.98 5.92 -4.10
N ARG A 225 -10.55 7.10 -3.79
CA ARG A 225 -11.52 7.25 -2.70
C ARG A 225 -12.66 6.29 -3.03
N ARG A 226 -12.62 5.06 -2.53
CA ARG A 226 -13.81 4.24 -2.41
C ARG A 226 -14.24 4.33 -0.96
N ILE A 227 -15.35 5.03 -0.79
CA ILE A 227 -16.23 4.81 0.35
C ILE A 227 -16.69 3.36 0.16
N PHE A 228 -16.09 2.43 0.89
CA PHE A 228 -16.62 1.08 0.95
C PHE A 228 -17.77 1.13 1.95
N ARG A 229 -18.99 1.15 1.40
CA ARG A 229 -20.20 0.78 2.10
C ARG A 229 -20.58 -0.61 1.59
N VAL A 230 -20.84 -1.51 2.55
CA VAL A 230 -21.50 -2.82 2.49
C VAL A 230 -21.54 -3.46 1.09
#